data_AF-A0A7X7DZD3-F1
#
_entry.id   AF-A0A7X7DZD3-F1
#
_cell.length_a   1.000
_cell.length_b   1.000
_cell.length_c   1.000
_cell.angle_alpha   90.00
_cell.angle_beta   90.00
_cell.angle_gamma   90.00
#
_symmetry.space_group_name_H-M   'P 1'
#
loop_
_entity.id
_entity.type
_entity.pdbx_description
1 polymer ?
#
loop_
_entity_poly.entity_id
_entity_poly.type
_entity_poly.pdbx_seq_one_letter_code
_entity_poly.pdbx_strand_id
1 'polypeptide(L)'
;MNSAAERDKKSPESIFTEQVKELVAIGAAIASNCETCFKYHFDKARKLAVSSGDLALAVETAKMVKASPAQAIALLADKYLKTSYPKSAEEQG
;
A
#
# COMPACT_ATOMS: atom_id res chain seq x y z
N MET A 1 36.66 26.28 1.72
CA MET A 1 36.41 24.92 2.20
C MET A 1 35.43 25.02 3.37
N ASN A 2 34.12 25.10 3.11
CA ASN A 2 33.12 25.12 4.20
C ASN A 2 32.50 23.74 4.29
N SER A 3 32.92 23.04 5.34
CA SER A 3 32.65 21.64 5.60
C SER A 3 31.16 21.39 5.85
N ALA A 4 30.63 20.32 5.25
CA ALA A 4 29.27 19.81 5.45
C ALA A 4 28.97 19.34 6.89
N ALA A 5 29.83 19.69 7.85
CA ALA A 5 29.81 19.26 9.25
C ALA A 5 28.95 20.13 10.19
N GLU A 6 28.37 21.24 9.71
CA GLU A 6 27.55 22.13 10.57
C GLU A 6 26.03 21.90 10.46
N ARG A 7 25.59 20.82 9.80
CA ARG A 7 24.15 20.47 9.71
C ARG A 7 23.60 19.69 10.92
N ASP A 8 24.41 19.47 11.95
CA ASP A 8 24.01 18.71 13.15
C ASP A 8 23.49 19.63 14.28
N LYS A 9 22.65 20.60 13.94
CA LYS A 9 22.02 21.51 14.92
C LYS A 9 20.59 21.05 15.20
N LYS A 10 20.49 20.00 16.04
CA LYS A 10 19.28 19.48 16.72
C LYS A 10 18.05 19.32 15.82
N SER A 11 18.10 18.40 14.87
CA SER A 11 16.87 17.88 14.25
C SER A 11 16.00 17.16 15.30
N PRO A 12 14.67 17.25 15.21
CA PRO A 12 13.80 16.45 16.06
C PRO A 12 14.12 14.96 15.90
N GLU A 13 14.00 14.20 16.99
CA GLU A 13 14.08 12.73 17.00
C GLU A 13 13.17 12.16 15.89
N SER A 14 13.68 11.19 15.14
CA SER A 14 12.93 10.59 14.03
C SER A 14 11.76 9.77 14.56
N ILE A 15 10.56 10.02 14.04
CA ILE A 15 9.39 9.15 14.29
C ILE A 15 9.51 7.80 13.57
N PHE A 16 10.45 7.66 12.63
CA PHE A 16 10.60 6.49 11.79
C PHE A 16 11.43 5.41 12.48
N THR A 17 10.85 4.80 13.50
CA THR A 17 11.45 3.67 14.21
C THR A 17 11.38 2.38 13.36
N GLU A 18 12.04 1.31 13.80
CA GLU A 18 11.90 0.01 13.13
C GLU A 18 10.45 -0.50 13.16
N GLN A 19 9.66 -0.20 14.20
CA GLN A 19 8.22 -0.50 14.23
C GLN A 19 7.47 0.24 13.11
N VAL A 20 7.73 1.54 12.94
CA VAL A 20 7.12 2.34 11.87
C VAL A 20 7.54 1.83 10.50
N LYS A 21 8.81 1.49 10.33
CA LYS A 21 9.32 0.87 9.10
C LYS A 21 8.60 -0.43 8.76
N GLU A 22 8.40 -1.33 9.72
CA GLU A 22 7.68 -2.59 9.46
C GLU A 22 6.19 -2.36 9.18
N LEU A 23 5.53 -1.39 9.83
CA LEU A 23 4.15 -0.99 9.51
C LEU A 23 4.03 -0.45 8.07
N VAL A 24 4.96 0.41 7.66
CA VAL A 24 5.04 0.95 6.29
C VAL A 24 5.28 -0.18 5.28
N ALA A 25 6.18 -1.10 5.59
CA ALA A 25 6.49 -2.23 4.72
C ALA A 25 5.31 -3.21 4.57
N ILE A 26 4.57 -3.48 5.64
CA ILE A 26 3.31 -4.25 5.59
C ILE A 26 2.30 -3.57 4.68
N GLY A 27 2.12 -2.25 4.82
CA GLY A 27 1.20 -1.49 3.97
C GLY A 27 1.60 -1.55 2.49
N ALA A 28 2.88 -1.35 2.19
CA ALA A 28 3.42 -1.44 0.84
C ALA A 28 3.27 -2.85 0.24
N ALA A 29 3.51 -3.91 1.03
CA ALA A 29 3.34 -5.28 0.58
C ALA A 29 1.89 -5.60 0.17
N ILE A 30 0.91 -5.13 0.95
CA ILE A 30 -0.52 -5.32 0.63
C ILE A 30 -0.89 -4.56 -0.65
N ALA A 31 -0.49 -3.29 -0.74
CA ALA A 31 -0.77 -2.41 -1.87
C ALA A 31 -0.18 -2.94 -3.19
N SER A 32 0.98 -3.59 -3.13
CA SER A 32 1.69 -4.18 -4.27
C SER A 32 1.39 -5.67 -4.52
N ASN A 33 0.52 -6.30 -3.72
CA ASN A 33 0.23 -7.73 -3.78
C ASN A 33 1.46 -8.65 -3.54
N CYS A 34 2.49 -8.20 -2.82
CA CYS A 34 3.66 -9.03 -2.52
C CYS A 34 3.44 -9.92 -1.27
N GLU A 35 2.99 -11.16 -1.47
CA GLU A 35 2.72 -12.11 -0.38
C GLU A 35 3.96 -12.43 0.47
N THR A 36 5.10 -12.68 -0.16
CA THR A 36 6.35 -13.01 0.54
C THR A 36 6.86 -11.83 1.37
N CYS A 37 6.76 -10.62 0.83
CA CYS A 37 7.07 -9.38 1.56
C CYS A 37 6.17 -9.25 2.80
N PHE A 38 4.86 -9.47 2.64
CA PHE A 38 3.91 -9.37 3.76
C PHE A 38 4.28 -10.35 4.89
N LYS A 39 4.52 -11.63 4.57
CA LYS A 39 4.88 -12.64 5.58
C LYS A 39 6.14 -12.24 6.35
N TYR A 40 7.17 -11.80 5.63
CA TYR A 40 8.44 -11.39 6.23
C TYR A 40 8.29 -10.19 7.17
N HIS A 41 7.64 -9.12 6.71
CA HIS A 41 7.48 -7.89 7.48
C HIS A 41 6.49 -8.06 8.64
N PHE A 42 5.45 -8.86 8.47
CA PHE A 42 4.53 -9.21 9.56
C PHE A 42 5.25 -9.97 10.68
N ASP A 43 6.07 -10.97 10.36
CA ASP A 43 6.86 -11.69 11.35
C ASP A 43 7.84 -10.78 12.10
N LYS A 44 8.47 -9.81 11.40
CA LYS A 44 9.33 -8.81 12.04
C LYS A 44 8.56 -7.86 12.96
N ALA A 45 7.43 -7.34 12.51
CA ALA A 45 6.60 -6.46 13.34
C ALA A 45 6.15 -7.15 14.63
N ARG A 46 5.78 -8.44 14.58
CA ARG A 46 5.48 -9.22 15.79
C ARG A 46 6.67 -9.32 16.74
N LYS A 47 7.88 -9.56 16.22
CA LYS A 47 9.12 -9.63 17.01
C LYS A 47 9.49 -8.29 17.65
N LEU A 48 9.07 -7.17 17.04
CA LEU A 48 9.22 -5.82 17.59
C LEU A 48 8.08 -5.41 18.54
N ALA A 49 7.19 -6.35 18.90
CA ALA A 49 6.03 -6.13 19.77
C ALA A 49 5.07 -5.02 19.28
N VAL A 50 4.96 -4.82 17.96
CA VAL A 50 3.93 -3.94 17.40
C VAL A 50 2.55 -4.48 17.77
N SER A 51 1.66 -3.59 18.22
CA SER A 51 0.34 -4.00 18.70
C SER A 51 -0.51 -4.57 17.55
N SER A 52 -1.42 -5.48 17.87
CA SER A 52 -2.39 -5.98 16.90
C SER A 52 -3.29 -4.87 16.35
N GLY A 53 -3.54 -3.82 17.15
CA GLY A 53 -4.29 -2.64 16.73
C GLY A 53 -3.59 -1.85 15.63
N ASP A 54 -2.30 -1.55 15.80
CA ASP A 54 -1.50 -0.84 14.79
C ASP A 54 -1.35 -1.65 13.51
N LEU A 55 -1.14 -2.97 13.65
CA LEU A 55 -1.12 -3.89 12.51
C LEU A 55 -2.45 -3.87 11.74
N ALA A 56 -3.59 -3.92 12.45
CA ALA A 56 -4.90 -3.86 11.83
C ALA A 56 -5.12 -2.52 11.10
N LEU A 57 -4.71 -1.39 11.70
CA LEU A 57 -4.80 -0.07 11.08
C LEU A 57 -3.95 0.04 9.81
N ALA A 58 -2.72 -0.50 9.82
CA ALA A 58 -1.86 -0.52 8.63
C ALA A 58 -2.46 -1.38 7.52
N VAL A 59 -3.01 -2.56 7.86
CA VAL A 59 -3.69 -3.45 6.91
C VAL A 59 -4.91 -2.77 6.29
N GLU A 60 -5.77 -2.16 7.11
CA GLU A 60 -6.99 -1.51 6.64
C GLU A 60 -6.68 -0.30 5.74
N THR A 61 -5.72 0.53 6.16
CA THR A 61 -5.23 1.65 5.35
C THR A 61 -4.73 1.17 3.99
N ALA A 62 -3.93 0.09 3.95
CA ALA A 62 -3.40 -0.43 2.70
C ALA A 62 -4.48 -1.04 1.79
N LYS A 63 -5.49 -1.72 2.36
CA LYS A 63 -6.64 -2.21 1.59
C LYS A 63 -7.42 -1.07 0.95
N MET A 64 -7.68 0.01 1.69
CA MET A 64 -8.36 1.19 1.16
C MET A 64 -7.57 1.81 -0.01
N VAL A 65 -6.25 2.00 0.15
CA VAL A 65 -5.39 2.54 -0.91
C VAL A 65 -5.40 1.62 -2.14
N LYS A 66 -5.30 0.30 -1.95
CA LYS A 66 -5.32 -0.70 -3.02
C LYS A 66 -6.63 -0.74 -3.80
N ALA A 67 -7.76 -0.41 -3.18
CA ALA A 67 -9.06 -0.45 -3.83
C ALA A 67 -9.13 0.48 -5.06
N SER A 68 -8.49 1.66 -5.01
CA SER A 68 -8.49 2.63 -6.10
C SER A 68 -7.88 2.08 -7.42
N PRO A 69 -6.62 1.62 -7.47
CA PRO A 69 -6.06 1.07 -8.70
C PRO A 69 -6.76 -0.23 -9.15
N ALA A 70 -7.25 -1.04 -8.21
CA ALA A 70 -8.03 -2.23 -8.56
C ALA A 70 -9.33 -1.88 -9.29
N GLN A 71 -10.08 -0.90 -8.79
CA GLN A 71 -11.29 -0.38 -9.44
C GLN A 71 -10.98 0.24 -10.81
N ALA A 72 -9.88 1.00 -10.93
CA ALA A 72 -9.49 1.63 -12.18
C ALA A 72 -9.25 0.60 -13.31
N ILE A 73 -8.56 -0.51 -12.99
CA ILE A 73 -8.32 -1.59 -13.96
C ILE A 73 -9.62 -2.33 -14.31
N ALA A 74 -10.51 -2.56 -13.35
CA ALA A 74 -11.81 -3.18 -13.62
C ALA A 74 -12.66 -2.32 -14.57
N LEU A 75 -12.76 -1.01 -14.31
CA LEU A 75 -13.48 -0.07 -15.18
C LEU A 75 -12.86 -0.01 -16.58
N LEU A 76 -11.54 -0.08 -16.67
CA LEU A 76 -10.83 -0.13 -17.96
C LEU A 76 -11.20 -1.40 -18.73
N ALA A 77 -11.16 -2.57 -18.09
CA ALA A 77 -11.55 -3.83 -18.72
C ALA A 77 -12.99 -3.77 -19.25
N ASP A 78 -13.94 -3.28 -18.45
CA ASP A 78 -15.34 -3.11 -18.84
C ASP A 78 -15.50 -2.21 -20.08
N LYS A 79 -14.74 -1.11 -20.14
CA LYS A 79 -14.73 -0.21 -21.30
C LYS A 79 -14.29 -0.94 -22.57
N TYR A 80 -13.24 -1.74 -22.50
CA TYR A 80 -12.76 -2.51 -23.65
C TYR A 80 -13.76 -3.58 -24.07
N LEU A 81 -14.38 -4.30 -23.13
CA LEU A 81 -15.40 -5.29 -23.47
C LEU A 81 -16.61 -4.67 -24.18
N LYS A 82 -17.08 -3.50 -23.72
CA LYS A 82 -18.17 -2.75 -24.38
C LYS A 82 -17.81 -2.21 -25.77
N THR A 83 -16.53 -1.92 -25.99
CA THR A 83 -16.02 -1.37 -27.26
C THR A 83 -15.74 -2.48 -28.28
N SER A 84 -15.23 -3.62 -27.82
CA SER A 84 -14.82 -4.76 -28.66
C SER A 84 -15.97 -5.73 -28.99
N TYR A 85 -17.02 -5.76 -28.17
CA TYR A 85 -18.27 -6.48 -28.45
C TYR A 85 -19.43 -5.50 -28.31
N PRO A 86 -19.78 -4.73 -29.36
CA PRO A 86 -21.04 -4.00 -29.35
C PRO A 86 -22.15 -5.03 -29.10
N LYS A 87 -23.00 -4.76 -28.10
CA LYS A 87 -24.22 -5.55 -27.86
C LYS A 87 -24.91 -5.72 -29.20
N SER A 88 -25.01 -6.95 -29.69
CA SER A 88 -25.87 -7.27 -30.82
C SER A 88 -27.25 -6.75 -30.47
N ALA A 89 -27.82 -5.99 -31.40
CA ALA A 89 -29.11 -5.35 -31.27
C ALA A 89 -30.20 -6.38 -30.91
N GLU A 90 -30.73 -6.28 -29.70
CA GLU A 90 -31.95 -6.92 -29.20
C GLU A 90 -32.57 -5.88 -28.24
N GLU A 91 -33.83 -5.48 -28.29
CA GLU A 91 -34.98 -5.86 -29.10
C GLU A 91 -35.98 -4.73 -28.79
N GLN A 92 -36.27 -3.85 -29.76
CA GLN A 92 -37.40 -2.92 -29.63
C GLN A 92 -38.61 -3.65 -30.21
N GLY A 93 -39.41 -4.22 -29.31
CA GLY A 93 -40.82 -4.45 -29.56
C GLY A 93 -41.58 -3.13 -29.64
#